data_AF-A0A8U0PAT4-F1
#
_entry.id   AF-A0A8U0PAT4-F1
#
_cell.length_a   1.000
_cell.length_b   1.000
_cell.length_c   1.000
_cell.angle_alpha   90.00
_cell.angle_beta   90.00
_cell.angle_gamma   90.00
#
_symmetry.space_group_name_H-M   'P 1'
#
loop_
_entity.id
_entity.type
_entity.pdbx_description
1 polymer ?
#
loop_
_entity_poly.entity_id
_entity_poly.type
_entity_poly.pdbx_seq_one_letter_code
_entity_poly.pdbx_strand_id
1 'polypeptide(L)'
;MSEESGNAQTKPLKRVEEGNGESGENGHIRKKLKSDVEQTGDERKHPKRKVVLLLAYSGKGYYGMQRNAGSSQFKTIEDELVTALIKSGCIPDNHGDDMKKMSFQRCARTDKGVSAAGQVVSLKLWMIEDVKEKLNSNLPPQIRVLGLKRVTGGFNSKNSCDARTYSYMLPTVAFAPKDYSTENSAAFRLEPETLQRVNRLFGSYKGTHNFHNFTSQKAARDPSARRYITEMTCGEPFVRGGAEFAEITVRGQSFMMHQIRKMIGLVIAVVKGYSGDEVLKRSWGEEKVDVPKAPGLGLVLEKVHFDRYNKRFGGDGLHECLEWTEEEQAILAFKEEHIYPSIVETECQEGSMASWMATLPIHDFEATAKGAQDKDRGQDDDEGNGSDSAL
;
A
#
# COMPACT_ATOMS: atom_id res chain seq x y z
N MET A 1 57.19 -28.53 -7.02
CA MET A 1 57.56 -29.93 -7.28
C MET A 1 56.35 -30.78 -6.89
N SER A 2 55.72 -31.60 -7.74
CA SER A 2 55.78 -31.73 -9.20
C SER A 2 54.50 -32.45 -9.66
N GLU A 3 53.91 -32.04 -10.80
CA GLU A 3 53.19 -32.88 -11.81
C GLU A 3 51.99 -33.76 -11.35
N GLU A 4 51.02 -34.19 -12.16
CA GLU A 4 50.67 -34.07 -13.60
C GLU A 4 49.10 -34.05 -13.67
N SER A 5 48.34 -33.74 -14.73
CA SER A 5 48.58 -33.40 -16.15
C SER A 5 47.34 -32.64 -16.73
N GLY A 6 47.14 -32.62 -18.06
CA GLY A 6 45.83 -32.33 -18.67
C GLY A 6 45.81 -31.30 -19.81
N ASN A 7 46.59 -31.51 -20.88
CA ASN A 7 46.69 -30.61 -22.04
C ASN A 7 45.99 -31.22 -23.28
N ALA A 8 45.29 -30.40 -24.07
CA ALA A 8 44.82 -30.76 -25.41
C ALA A 8 44.90 -29.56 -26.36
N GLN A 9 45.78 -29.65 -27.36
CA GLN A 9 46.07 -28.60 -28.33
C GLN A 9 45.19 -28.64 -29.58
N THR A 10 45.10 -27.49 -30.25
CA THR A 10 44.60 -27.32 -31.61
C THR A 10 45.49 -27.99 -32.67
N LYS A 11 44.92 -28.32 -33.85
CA LYS A 11 45.64 -28.32 -35.14
C LYS A 11 44.68 -28.15 -36.34
N PRO A 12 45.14 -27.65 -37.51
CA PRO A 12 44.28 -27.15 -38.61
C PRO A 12 44.43 -27.98 -39.92
N LEU A 13 44.16 -27.34 -41.09
CA LEU A 13 44.29 -27.76 -42.51
C LEU A 13 42.92 -28.08 -43.17
N LYS A 14 42.65 -27.85 -44.47
CA LYS A 14 43.48 -27.41 -45.61
C LYS A 14 42.61 -26.73 -46.72
N ARG A 15 43.22 -25.94 -47.62
CA ARG A 15 42.61 -25.36 -48.84
C ARG A 15 42.94 -26.23 -50.07
N VAL A 16 42.02 -26.30 -51.04
CA VAL A 16 42.24 -26.78 -52.42
C VAL A 16 41.43 -25.85 -53.35
N GLU A 17 41.92 -25.60 -54.57
CA GLU A 17 41.35 -24.69 -55.56
C GLU A 17 40.97 -25.39 -56.87
N GLU A 18 40.35 -24.62 -57.76
CA GLU A 18 40.21 -24.74 -59.23
C GLU A 18 38.84 -25.15 -59.81
N GLY A 19 38.39 -24.41 -60.84
CA GLY A 19 37.19 -24.66 -61.64
C GLY A 19 36.53 -23.40 -62.24
N ASN A 20 36.81 -23.09 -63.51
CA ASN A 20 36.30 -21.92 -64.26
C ASN A 20 34.79 -21.96 -64.60
N GLY A 21 34.18 -20.79 -64.84
CA GLY A 21 32.89 -20.64 -65.54
C GLY A 21 32.33 -19.20 -65.52
N GLU A 22 32.09 -18.61 -66.69
CA GLU A 22 31.68 -17.20 -66.86
C GLU A 22 30.16 -16.92 -66.81
N SER A 23 29.83 -15.61 -66.77
CA SER A 23 28.57 -14.94 -67.17
C SER A 23 27.44 -14.80 -66.13
N GLY A 24 26.77 -13.62 -66.11
CA GLY A 24 25.46 -13.44 -65.44
C GLY A 24 25.22 -12.17 -64.60
N GLU A 25 25.17 -11.00 -65.25
CA GLU A 25 24.30 -9.82 -64.97
C GLU A 25 24.16 -9.12 -63.58
N ASN A 26 23.86 -7.81 -63.67
CA ASN A 26 23.66 -6.85 -62.59
C ASN A 26 22.45 -7.12 -61.67
N GLY A 27 22.62 -6.90 -60.35
CA GLY A 27 21.51 -6.88 -59.38
C GLY A 27 21.69 -5.85 -58.25
N HIS A 28 20.90 -4.77 -58.27
CA HIS A 28 21.06 -3.62 -57.38
C HIS A 28 20.83 -3.90 -55.87
N ILE A 29 21.78 -3.43 -55.03
CA ILE A 29 21.56 -3.21 -53.60
C ILE A 29 20.63 -1.99 -53.42
N ARG A 30 19.32 -2.22 -53.24
CA ARG A 30 18.35 -1.15 -52.91
C ARG A 30 18.39 -0.80 -51.42
N LYS A 31 19.10 0.27 -51.06
CA LYS A 31 18.82 1.03 -49.83
C LYS A 31 17.37 1.50 -49.88
N LYS A 32 16.53 1.02 -48.95
CA LYS A 32 15.14 1.47 -48.84
C LYS A 32 15.11 2.78 -48.03
N LEU A 33 15.00 3.92 -48.73
CA LEU A 33 14.74 5.20 -48.08
C LEU A 33 13.42 5.12 -47.29
N LYS A 34 13.38 5.77 -46.13
CA LYS A 34 12.12 6.09 -45.46
C LYS A 34 11.40 7.15 -46.31
N SER A 35 10.10 6.98 -46.48
CA SER A 35 9.22 8.03 -46.98
C SER A 35 9.04 9.08 -45.89
N ASP A 36 9.35 10.34 -46.21
CA ASP A 36 8.99 11.46 -45.34
C ASP A 36 7.47 11.58 -45.27
N VAL A 37 6.94 11.43 -44.04
CA VAL A 37 5.62 11.91 -43.68
C VAL A 37 5.89 13.13 -42.80
N GLU A 38 5.44 14.29 -43.24
CA GLU A 38 5.64 15.57 -42.56
C GLU A 38 5.12 15.48 -41.12
N GLN A 39 6.04 15.39 -40.16
CA GLN A 39 5.70 15.57 -38.75
C GLN A 39 5.76 17.06 -38.44
N THR A 40 4.59 17.63 -38.13
CA THR A 40 4.45 18.99 -37.62
C THR A 40 5.38 19.21 -36.43
N GLY A 41 6.28 20.19 -36.56
CA GLY A 41 7.43 20.34 -35.66
C GLY A 41 7.07 20.80 -34.25
N ASP A 42 7.09 19.87 -33.29
CA ASP A 42 7.34 20.14 -31.88
C ASP A 42 8.13 18.97 -31.24
N GLU A 43 9.32 18.69 -31.79
CA GLU A 43 10.16 17.58 -31.34
C GLU A 43 10.94 17.90 -30.05
N ARG A 44 10.22 17.86 -28.93
CA ARG A 44 10.71 17.46 -27.59
C ARG A 44 11.91 18.23 -27.04
N LYS A 45 11.64 19.46 -26.60
CA LYS A 45 12.57 20.34 -25.87
C LYS A 45 13.20 19.76 -24.58
N HIS A 46 12.61 18.70 -23.99
CA HIS A 46 13.03 18.12 -22.71
C HIS A 46 13.15 16.58 -22.73
N PRO A 47 14.16 15.99 -22.06
CA PRO A 47 14.37 14.54 -22.07
C PRO A 47 13.33 13.79 -21.21
N LYS A 48 12.71 12.75 -21.77
CA LYS A 48 11.79 11.87 -21.04
C LYS A 48 12.57 10.90 -20.14
N ARG A 49 12.29 10.89 -18.83
CA ARG A 49 12.96 10.04 -17.83
C ARG A 49 11.94 9.27 -16.98
N LYS A 50 12.33 8.10 -16.47
CA LYS A 50 11.57 7.41 -15.40
C LYS A 50 11.97 8.03 -14.06
N VAL A 51 10.98 8.43 -13.28
CA VAL A 51 11.16 9.07 -11.97
C VAL A 51 10.29 8.38 -10.92
N VAL A 52 10.60 8.68 -9.67
CA VAL A 52 9.80 8.42 -8.48
C VAL A 52 9.43 9.77 -7.86
N LEU A 53 8.17 9.93 -7.47
CA LEU A 53 7.70 11.08 -6.70
C LEU A 53 7.29 10.64 -5.29
N LEU A 54 7.73 11.38 -4.29
CA LEU A 54 7.19 11.35 -2.94
C LEU A 54 6.01 12.34 -2.86
N LEU A 55 4.86 11.84 -2.43
CA LEU A 55 3.60 12.56 -2.35
C LEU A 55 3.06 12.53 -0.93
N ALA A 56 2.58 13.68 -0.46
CA ALA A 56 1.76 13.80 0.74
C ALA A 56 0.38 14.37 0.38
N TYR A 57 -0.67 13.93 1.07
CA TYR A 57 -2.04 14.41 0.90
C TYR A 57 -2.93 14.17 2.12
N SER A 58 -3.85 15.10 2.37
CA SER A 58 -5.04 14.84 3.21
C SER A 58 -6.13 14.17 2.37
N GLY A 59 -6.64 13.03 2.85
CA GLY A 59 -7.65 12.24 2.16
C GLY A 59 -9.07 12.81 2.23
N LYS A 60 -9.34 13.83 3.07
CA LYS A 60 -10.67 14.44 3.21
C LYS A 60 -11.11 15.03 1.85
N GLY A 61 -12.33 14.68 1.41
CA GLY A 61 -12.89 15.05 0.11
C GLY A 61 -12.57 14.10 -1.06
N TYR A 62 -11.61 13.18 -0.94
CA TYR A 62 -11.16 12.32 -2.03
C TYR A 62 -11.62 10.87 -1.92
N TYR A 63 -11.93 10.25 -3.06
CA TYR A 63 -12.33 8.83 -3.16
C TYR A 63 -11.13 7.87 -3.24
N GLY A 64 -10.09 8.18 -2.49
CA GLY A 64 -8.85 7.41 -2.38
C GLY A 64 -7.79 7.81 -3.41
N MET A 65 -6.72 7.03 -3.44
CA MET A 65 -5.56 7.30 -4.31
C MET A 65 -5.89 7.07 -5.79
N GLN A 66 -6.43 5.91 -6.13
CA GLN A 66 -6.50 5.45 -7.52
C GLN A 66 -7.76 5.93 -8.22
N ARG A 67 -7.61 6.43 -9.45
CA ARG A 67 -8.73 6.66 -10.37
C ARG A 67 -9.65 5.44 -10.48
N ASN A 68 -10.95 5.71 -10.39
CA ASN A 68 -12.03 4.78 -10.70
C ASN A 68 -12.48 5.01 -12.15
N ALA A 69 -12.69 3.94 -12.92
CA ALA A 69 -13.16 4.06 -14.30
C ALA A 69 -14.68 4.29 -14.31
N GLY A 70 -15.11 5.54 -14.52
CA GLY A 70 -16.51 5.94 -14.57
C GLY A 70 -16.70 7.39 -14.13
N SER A 71 -17.91 7.92 -14.29
CA SER A 71 -18.27 9.25 -13.77
C SER A 71 -18.55 9.16 -12.27
N SER A 72 -17.50 9.24 -11.44
CA SER A 72 -17.67 9.54 -10.02
C SER A 72 -17.77 11.05 -9.83
N GLN A 73 -18.81 11.51 -9.12
CA GLN A 73 -18.98 12.92 -8.73
C GLN A 73 -17.81 13.48 -7.89
N PHE A 74 -16.93 12.60 -7.41
CA PHE A 74 -15.84 12.91 -6.51
C PHE A 74 -14.51 12.49 -7.15
N LYS A 75 -13.50 13.35 -6.99
CA LYS A 75 -12.14 13.15 -7.52
C LYS A 75 -11.32 12.19 -6.67
N THR A 76 -10.23 11.70 -7.24
CA THR A 76 -9.18 10.91 -6.60
C THR A 76 -7.86 11.69 -6.57
N ILE A 77 -6.90 11.26 -5.74
CA ILE A 77 -5.57 11.93 -5.69
C ILE A 77 -4.85 11.84 -7.05
N GLU A 78 -5.01 10.72 -7.77
CA GLU A 78 -4.49 10.57 -9.13
C GLU A 78 -5.12 11.53 -10.14
N ASP A 79 -6.34 12.03 -9.92
CA ASP A 79 -6.95 13.03 -10.80
C ASP A 79 -6.27 14.40 -10.70
N GLU A 80 -6.03 14.88 -9.48
CA GLU A 80 -5.31 16.14 -9.26
C GLU A 80 -3.86 16.03 -9.72
N LEU A 81 -3.18 14.92 -9.41
CA LEU A 81 -1.81 14.69 -9.84
C LEU A 81 -1.65 14.63 -11.36
N VAL A 82 -2.56 13.94 -12.07
CA VAL A 82 -2.52 13.89 -13.54
C VAL A 82 -2.85 15.27 -14.14
N THR A 83 -3.82 15.99 -13.57
CA THR A 83 -4.15 17.36 -13.99
C THR A 83 -2.94 18.29 -13.85
N ALA A 84 -2.21 18.19 -12.73
CA ALA A 84 -0.99 18.94 -12.51
C ALA A 84 0.14 18.54 -13.48
N LEU A 85 0.33 17.24 -13.73
CA LEU A 85 1.34 16.72 -14.68
C LEU A 85 1.10 17.18 -16.12
N ILE A 86 -0.16 17.34 -16.54
CA ILE A 86 -0.51 17.89 -17.86
C ILE A 86 -0.24 19.40 -17.87
N LYS A 87 -0.84 20.15 -16.92
CA LYS A 87 -0.72 21.62 -16.85
C LYS A 87 0.72 22.12 -16.70
N SER A 88 1.59 21.36 -16.04
CA SER A 88 3.01 21.69 -15.91
C SER A 88 3.82 21.40 -17.17
N GLY A 89 3.27 20.71 -18.18
CA GLY A 89 4.01 20.23 -19.35
C GLY A 89 4.91 19.01 -19.05
N CYS A 90 4.66 18.27 -17.97
CA CYS A 90 5.42 17.06 -17.62
C CYS A 90 5.00 15.84 -18.44
N ILE A 91 3.74 15.76 -18.87
CA ILE A 91 3.20 14.74 -19.76
C ILE A 91 2.24 15.35 -20.80
N PRO A 92 2.10 14.76 -22.00
CA PRO A 92 1.02 15.10 -22.94
C PRO A 92 -0.33 14.54 -22.45
N ASP A 93 -1.43 15.17 -22.89
CA ASP A 93 -2.81 14.83 -22.50
C ASP A 93 -3.13 13.34 -22.71
N ASN A 94 -2.67 12.78 -23.82
CA ASN A 94 -2.95 11.38 -24.17
C ASN A 94 -2.32 10.34 -23.22
N HIS A 95 -1.36 10.73 -22.36
CA HIS A 95 -0.85 9.93 -21.24
C HIS A 95 -1.68 10.13 -19.96
N GLY A 96 -2.40 11.24 -19.83
CA GLY A 96 -3.39 11.47 -18.78
C GLY A 96 -4.63 10.61 -18.97
N ASP A 97 -5.10 10.48 -20.22
CA ASP A 97 -6.20 9.57 -20.58
C ASP A 97 -5.85 8.10 -20.34
N ASP A 98 -4.64 7.69 -20.73
CA ASP A 98 -4.10 6.36 -20.47
C ASP A 98 -2.74 6.42 -19.78
N MET A 99 -2.80 6.37 -18.45
CA MET A 99 -1.66 6.39 -17.55
C MET A 99 -0.69 5.22 -17.76
N LYS A 100 -1.06 4.17 -18.52
CA LYS A 100 -0.13 3.10 -18.93
C LYS A 100 0.96 3.63 -19.87
N LYS A 101 0.67 4.62 -20.72
CA LYS A 101 1.63 5.22 -21.67
C LYS A 101 2.78 5.96 -20.99
N MET A 102 2.53 6.52 -19.80
CA MET A 102 3.58 7.05 -18.90
C MET A 102 4.10 6.01 -17.90
N SER A 103 3.72 4.75 -18.01
CA SER A 103 4.15 3.66 -17.10
C SER A 103 3.93 4.00 -15.61
N PHE A 104 2.79 4.62 -15.29
CA PHE A 104 2.45 5.09 -13.95
C PHE A 104 2.15 3.91 -13.01
N GLN A 105 2.73 3.92 -11.81
CA GLN A 105 2.53 2.94 -10.74
C GLN A 105 2.51 3.65 -9.38
N ARG A 106 1.78 3.08 -8.41
CA ARG A 106 1.63 3.59 -7.02
C ARG A 106 1.95 2.50 -6.01
N CYS A 107 2.61 2.85 -4.90
CA CYS A 107 3.03 1.89 -3.88
C CYS A 107 1.90 1.40 -2.99
N ALA A 108 0.93 2.27 -2.73
CA ALA A 108 -0.26 2.01 -1.94
C ALA A 108 -1.51 2.53 -2.65
N ARG A 109 -2.61 1.79 -2.53
CA ARG A 109 -3.96 2.24 -2.89
C ARG A 109 -4.66 2.59 -1.59
N THR A 110 -4.66 3.87 -1.20
CA THR A 110 -5.39 4.32 -0.01
C THR A 110 -6.89 4.36 -0.31
N ASP A 111 -7.72 3.91 0.65
CA ASP A 111 -9.19 3.94 0.54
C ASP A 111 -9.72 5.39 0.54
N LYS A 112 -11.03 5.58 0.28
CA LYS A 112 -11.73 6.87 0.47
C LYS A 112 -11.45 7.46 1.86
N GLY A 113 -11.08 8.73 1.92
CA GLY A 113 -10.79 9.47 3.15
C GLY A 113 -9.43 9.20 3.79
N VAL A 114 -8.66 8.21 3.33
CA VAL A 114 -7.36 7.84 3.92
C VAL A 114 -6.25 8.74 3.41
N SER A 115 -5.50 9.35 4.34
CA SER A 115 -4.40 10.29 4.08
C SER A 115 -3.06 9.58 3.81
N ALA A 116 -2.06 10.34 3.36
CA ALA A 116 -0.67 9.87 3.26
C ALA A 116 0.32 10.99 3.53
N ALA A 117 1.34 10.71 4.33
CA ALA A 117 2.52 11.57 4.51
C ALA A 117 3.66 11.16 3.55
N GLY A 118 3.74 9.87 3.19
CA GLY A 118 4.79 9.33 2.33
C GLY A 118 4.28 8.34 1.28
N GLN A 119 3.26 8.71 0.50
CA GLN A 119 2.88 7.95 -0.70
C GLN A 119 4.01 8.05 -1.73
N VAL A 120 4.22 6.96 -2.48
CA VAL A 120 5.25 6.93 -3.53
C VAL A 120 4.67 6.43 -4.85
N VAL A 121 4.88 7.20 -5.91
CA VAL A 121 4.49 6.84 -7.29
C VAL A 121 5.72 6.82 -8.19
N SER A 122 5.63 6.08 -9.31
CA SER A 122 6.67 6.07 -10.33
C SER A 122 6.08 6.15 -11.73
N LEU A 123 6.63 7.00 -12.58
CA LEU A 123 6.11 7.31 -13.92
C LEU A 123 7.24 7.77 -14.84
N LYS A 124 6.93 7.96 -16.13
CA LYS A 124 7.82 8.53 -17.15
C LYS A 124 7.29 9.92 -17.54
N LEU A 125 8.03 10.97 -17.19
CA LEU A 125 7.71 12.37 -17.51
C LEU A 125 8.87 13.05 -18.27
N TRP A 126 8.59 14.22 -18.85
CA TRP A 126 9.61 15.10 -19.39
C TRP A 126 10.28 15.89 -18.27
N MET A 127 11.61 15.87 -18.22
CA MET A 127 12.39 16.65 -17.24
C MET A 127 12.47 18.11 -17.70
N ILE A 128 11.41 18.85 -17.41
CA ILE A 128 11.39 20.31 -17.46
C ILE A 128 12.20 20.89 -16.29
N GLU A 129 12.51 22.18 -16.34
CA GLU A 129 13.03 22.92 -15.17
C GLU A 129 11.95 22.98 -14.07
N ASP A 130 12.36 22.95 -12.80
CA ASP A 130 11.51 23.16 -11.62
C ASP A 130 10.25 22.26 -11.58
N VAL A 131 10.45 20.96 -11.82
CA VAL A 131 9.37 19.96 -11.90
C VAL A 131 8.51 19.95 -10.63
N LYS A 132 9.11 19.99 -9.43
CA LYS A 132 8.38 19.92 -8.16
C LYS A 132 7.51 21.17 -7.97
N GLU A 133 8.08 22.33 -8.26
CA GLU A 133 7.50 23.66 -8.09
C GLU A 133 6.32 23.84 -9.04
N LYS A 134 6.48 23.47 -10.32
CA LYS A 134 5.42 23.52 -11.34
C LYS A 134 4.31 22.50 -11.13
N LEU A 135 4.59 21.36 -10.50
CA LEU A 135 3.54 20.44 -10.06
C LEU A 135 2.79 21.01 -8.86
N ASN A 136 3.49 21.50 -7.83
CA ASN A 136 2.89 22.03 -6.61
C ASN A 136 2.07 23.31 -6.86
N SER A 137 2.43 24.15 -7.83
CA SER A 137 1.63 25.31 -8.22
C SER A 137 0.31 24.96 -8.92
N ASN A 138 0.19 23.73 -9.44
CA ASN A 138 -1.02 23.19 -10.06
C ASN A 138 -1.80 22.22 -9.15
N LEU A 139 -1.34 22.00 -7.91
CA LEU A 139 -1.96 21.12 -6.92
C LEU A 139 -2.63 21.93 -5.78
N PRO A 140 -3.82 21.52 -5.30
CA PRO A 140 -4.43 22.15 -4.13
C PRO A 140 -3.53 22.01 -2.89
N PRO A 141 -3.60 22.93 -1.90
CA PRO A 141 -2.70 22.94 -0.74
C PRO A 141 -2.57 21.58 -0.03
N GLN A 142 -3.69 20.87 0.12
CA GLN A 142 -3.76 19.55 0.75
C GLN A 142 -3.18 18.38 -0.08
N ILE A 143 -2.47 18.64 -1.19
CA ILE A 143 -1.70 17.65 -1.96
C ILE A 143 -0.35 18.26 -2.36
N ARG A 144 0.77 17.60 -2.02
CA ARG A 144 2.12 18.09 -2.32
C ARG A 144 3.04 17.00 -2.84
N VAL A 145 3.84 17.35 -3.85
CA VAL A 145 5.05 16.63 -4.27
C VAL A 145 6.20 17.12 -3.39
N LEU A 146 6.59 16.29 -2.43
CA LEU A 146 7.65 16.62 -1.47
C LEU A 146 9.04 16.31 -2.03
N GLY A 147 9.18 15.23 -2.81
CA GLY A 147 10.45 14.74 -3.34
C GLY A 147 10.34 14.18 -4.76
N LEU A 148 11.43 14.22 -5.51
CA LEU A 148 11.54 13.68 -6.87
C LEU A 148 12.93 13.07 -7.05
N LYS A 149 12.99 11.79 -7.45
CA LYS A 149 14.26 11.08 -7.74
C LYS A 149 14.21 10.38 -9.08
N ARG A 150 15.36 10.30 -9.76
CA ARG A 150 15.48 9.56 -11.03
C ARG A 150 15.78 8.08 -10.76
N VAL A 151 15.24 7.20 -11.60
CA VAL A 151 15.41 5.74 -11.43
C VAL A 151 15.59 5.05 -12.79
N THR A 152 16.00 3.78 -12.77
CA THR A 152 16.10 2.95 -13.98
C THR A 152 14.79 2.90 -14.76
N GLY A 153 14.87 2.80 -16.09
CA GLY A 153 13.70 2.80 -16.97
C GLY A 153 12.70 1.65 -16.71
N GLY A 154 13.16 0.56 -16.09
CA GLY A 154 12.36 -0.60 -15.68
C GLY A 154 11.80 -0.54 -14.25
N PHE A 155 12.13 0.49 -13.45
CA PHE A 155 11.67 0.58 -12.07
C PHE A 155 10.13 0.65 -11.96
N ASN A 156 9.58 -0.13 -11.04
CA ASN A 156 8.17 -0.14 -10.68
C ASN A 156 8.02 -0.02 -9.16
N SER A 157 7.61 1.16 -8.70
CA SER A 157 7.48 1.47 -7.27
C SER A 157 6.59 0.49 -6.49
N LYS A 158 5.51 -0.03 -7.11
CA LYS A 158 4.63 -1.03 -6.48
C LYS A 158 5.38 -2.34 -6.19
N ASN A 159 6.15 -2.82 -7.16
CA ASN A 159 6.81 -4.13 -7.12
C ASN A 159 8.14 -4.09 -6.37
N SER A 160 8.83 -2.94 -6.36
CA SER A 160 10.07 -2.73 -5.61
C SER A 160 9.87 -2.40 -4.13
N CYS A 161 8.63 -2.16 -3.68
CA CYS A 161 8.34 -1.77 -2.30
C CYS A 161 8.19 -2.99 -1.38
N ASP A 162 9.08 -3.08 -0.39
CA ASP A 162 9.23 -4.20 0.52
C ASP A 162 8.25 -4.17 1.71
N ALA A 163 7.94 -2.99 2.23
CA ALA A 163 7.05 -2.79 3.36
C ALA A 163 6.37 -1.42 3.32
N ARG A 164 5.30 -1.26 4.10
CA ARG A 164 4.64 0.02 4.37
C ARG A 164 4.51 0.19 5.89
N THR A 165 4.73 1.40 6.37
CA THR A 165 4.33 1.84 7.70
C THR A 165 3.09 2.72 7.55
N TYR A 166 2.07 2.45 8.35
CA TYR A 166 0.90 3.30 8.52
C TYR A 166 0.80 3.73 9.98
N SER A 167 0.27 4.91 10.22
CA SER A 167 -0.26 5.34 11.51
C SER A 167 -1.79 5.34 11.47
N TYR A 168 -2.43 5.24 12.63
CA TYR A 168 -3.85 5.45 12.82
C TYR A 168 -4.08 6.28 14.07
N MET A 169 -4.41 7.56 13.89
CA MET A 169 -4.74 8.46 14.98
C MET A 169 -6.22 8.31 15.36
N LEU A 170 -6.53 8.20 16.66
CA LEU A 170 -7.89 8.09 17.16
C LEU A 170 -8.11 8.73 18.53
N PRO A 171 -9.32 9.25 18.82
CA PRO A 171 -9.72 9.61 20.18
C PRO A 171 -9.64 8.40 21.12
N THR A 172 -9.03 8.56 22.30
CA THR A 172 -8.77 7.43 23.21
C THR A 172 -10.02 6.82 23.83
N VAL A 173 -11.16 7.51 23.81
CA VAL A 173 -12.49 6.96 24.14
C VAL A 173 -12.85 5.70 23.33
N ALA A 174 -12.17 5.47 22.20
CA ALA A 174 -12.18 4.20 21.48
C ALA A 174 -11.82 2.99 22.37
N PHE A 175 -11.01 3.18 23.40
CA PHE A 175 -10.60 2.14 24.35
C PHE A 175 -11.34 2.20 25.69
N ALA A 176 -12.26 3.15 25.89
CA ALA A 176 -13.10 3.20 27.08
C ALA A 176 -13.99 1.95 27.19
N PRO A 177 -14.35 1.47 28.40
CA PRO A 177 -15.36 0.43 28.58
C PRO A 177 -16.68 0.72 27.83
N LYS A 178 -17.43 -0.32 27.45
CA LYS A 178 -18.69 -0.18 26.67
C LYS A 178 -19.81 0.59 27.38
N ASP A 179 -19.75 0.68 28.69
CA ASP A 179 -20.67 1.38 29.59
C ASP A 179 -20.28 2.84 29.85
N TYR A 180 -19.12 3.29 29.35
CA TYR A 180 -18.73 4.70 29.42
C TYR A 180 -19.59 5.57 28.50
N SER A 181 -20.24 6.61 29.06
CA SER A 181 -21.06 7.55 28.26
C SER A 181 -20.19 8.34 27.28
N THR A 182 -20.50 8.23 25.99
CA THR A 182 -19.80 8.99 24.93
C THR A 182 -20.27 10.43 24.79
N GLU A 183 -21.26 10.88 25.57
CA GLU A 183 -21.78 12.26 25.55
C GLU A 183 -20.71 13.30 25.88
N ASN A 184 -19.72 12.94 26.70
CA ASN A 184 -18.52 13.74 26.97
C ASN A 184 -17.25 12.94 26.66
N SER A 185 -17.16 12.47 25.40
CA SER A 185 -16.00 11.75 24.87
C SER A 185 -14.67 12.50 25.04
N ALA A 186 -14.69 13.84 24.99
CA ALA A 186 -13.52 14.68 25.17
C ALA A 186 -12.93 14.66 26.60
N ALA A 187 -13.71 14.26 27.62
CA ALA A 187 -13.24 14.14 29.00
C ALA A 187 -12.56 12.79 29.31
N PHE A 188 -12.70 11.77 28.46
CA PHE A 188 -12.06 10.47 28.68
C PHE A 188 -10.54 10.59 28.64
N ARG A 189 -9.84 9.87 29.53
CA ARG A 189 -8.37 9.75 29.55
C ARG A 189 -7.99 8.27 29.63
N LEU A 190 -6.94 7.88 28.92
CA LEU A 190 -6.52 6.49 28.78
C LEU A 190 -5.61 6.08 29.93
N GLU A 191 -6.10 5.20 30.80
CA GLU A 191 -5.28 4.64 31.87
C GLU A 191 -4.11 3.78 31.32
N PRO A 192 -2.89 3.87 31.90
CA PRO A 192 -1.71 3.13 31.43
C PRO A 192 -1.91 1.61 31.32
N GLU A 193 -2.68 1.01 32.22
CA GLU A 193 -3.02 -0.42 32.21
C GLU A 193 -3.86 -0.79 30.98
N THR A 194 -4.74 0.11 30.54
CA THR A 194 -5.53 -0.08 29.31
C THR A 194 -4.64 0.04 28.08
N LEU A 195 -3.70 0.99 28.05
CA LEU A 195 -2.70 1.10 26.98
C LEU A 195 -1.79 -0.14 26.90
N GLN A 196 -1.40 -0.71 28.05
CA GLN A 196 -0.66 -1.98 28.10
C GLN A 196 -1.48 -3.15 27.53
N ARG A 197 -2.78 -3.26 27.87
CA ARG A 197 -3.68 -4.27 27.28
C ARG A 197 -3.83 -4.09 25.77
N VAL A 198 -4.04 -2.85 25.30
CA VAL A 198 -4.09 -2.49 23.87
C VAL A 198 -2.82 -2.93 23.15
N ASN A 199 -1.64 -2.61 23.70
CA ASN A 199 -0.35 -2.99 23.12
C ASN A 199 -0.11 -4.52 23.12
N ARG A 200 -0.56 -5.26 24.14
CA ARG A 200 -0.51 -6.73 24.14
C ARG A 200 -1.37 -7.35 23.03
N LEU A 201 -2.56 -6.79 22.79
CA LEU A 201 -3.45 -7.23 21.72
C LEU A 201 -2.87 -6.90 20.33
N PHE A 202 -2.34 -5.68 20.13
CA PHE A 202 -1.67 -5.33 18.87
C PHE A 202 -0.41 -6.15 18.62
N GLY A 203 0.40 -6.42 19.65
CA GLY A 203 1.58 -7.28 19.57
C GLY A 203 1.28 -8.71 19.07
N SER A 204 0.05 -9.20 19.30
CA SER A 204 -0.40 -10.51 18.82
C SER A 204 -0.59 -10.58 17.29
N TYR A 205 -0.65 -9.44 16.59
CA TYR A 205 -0.66 -9.40 15.12
C TYR A 205 0.73 -9.65 14.49
N LYS A 206 1.82 -9.55 15.25
CA LYS A 206 3.18 -9.72 14.75
C LYS A 206 3.40 -11.14 14.21
N GLY A 207 4.15 -11.25 13.12
CA GLY A 207 4.43 -12.52 12.44
C GLY A 207 3.58 -12.74 11.18
N THR A 208 3.54 -13.98 10.69
CA THR A 208 2.77 -14.38 9.50
C THR A 208 1.47 -15.06 9.90
N HIS A 209 0.34 -14.38 9.72
CA HIS A 209 -0.99 -14.92 10.01
C HIS A 209 -1.88 -14.95 8.77
N ASN A 210 -3.04 -15.60 8.89
CA ASN A 210 -4.03 -15.70 7.82
C ASN A 210 -5.10 -14.61 7.94
N PHE A 211 -4.97 -13.52 7.21
CA PHE A 211 -5.80 -12.32 7.39
C PHE A 211 -7.12 -12.36 6.59
N HIS A 212 -7.70 -13.53 6.30
CA HIS A 212 -8.90 -13.62 5.47
C HIS A 212 -10.13 -12.94 6.09
N ASN A 213 -10.30 -13.02 7.41
CA ASN A 213 -11.38 -12.32 8.15
C ASN A 213 -11.16 -10.80 8.20
N PHE A 214 -9.90 -10.36 8.06
CA PHE A 214 -9.49 -8.97 8.07
C PHE A 214 -9.64 -8.28 6.71
N THR A 215 -10.27 -8.92 5.72
CA THR A 215 -10.58 -8.28 4.44
C THR A 215 -11.98 -8.66 3.96
N SER A 216 -12.26 -8.44 2.68
CA SER A 216 -13.50 -8.82 1.99
C SER A 216 -13.15 -9.81 0.87
N GLN A 217 -14.09 -10.70 0.51
CA GLN A 217 -13.95 -11.61 -0.64
C GLN A 217 -12.70 -12.53 -0.59
N LYS A 218 -12.29 -12.97 0.61
CA LYS A 218 -11.24 -13.97 0.81
C LYS A 218 -11.77 -15.22 1.52
N ALA A 219 -11.49 -16.38 0.93
CA ALA A 219 -11.71 -17.69 1.54
C ALA A 219 -10.64 -17.98 2.60
N ALA A 220 -10.95 -18.83 3.57
CA ALA A 220 -10.02 -19.18 4.64
C ALA A 220 -8.71 -19.81 4.09
N ARG A 221 -8.83 -20.72 3.13
CA ARG A 221 -7.68 -21.45 2.54
C ARG A 221 -6.98 -20.70 1.40
N ASP A 222 -7.30 -19.43 1.14
CA ASP A 222 -6.62 -18.65 0.09
C ASP A 222 -5.19 -18.29 0.55
N PRO A 223 -4.12 -18.81 -0.08
CA PRO A 223 -2.74 -18.51 0.34
C PRO A 223 -2.40 -17.02 0.19
N SER A 224 -3.08 -16.31 -0.71
CA SER A 224 -2.95 -14.86 -0.87
C SER A 224 -3.67 -14.05 0.21
N ALA A 225 -4.28 -14.67 1.23
CA ALA A 225 -4.71 -14.02 2.48
C ALA A 225 -3.62 -14.00 3.58
N ARG A 226 -2.54 -14.78 3.45
CA ARG A 226 -1.42 -14.78 4.41
C ARG A 226 -0.63 -13.47 4.31
N ARG A 227 -0.41 -12.77 5.42
CA ARG A 227 0.36 -11.51 5.46
C ARG A 227 1.31 -11.51 6.64
N TYR A 228 2.40 -10.74 6.48
CA TYR A 228 3.43 -10.56 7.50
C TYR A 228 3.39 -9.15 8.07
N ILE A 229 3.15 -9.06 9.37
CA ILE A 229 3.25 -7.83 10.17
C ILE A 229 4.57 -7.90 10.93
N THR A 230 5.41 -6.88 10.74
CA THR A 230 6.69 -6.75 11.45
C THR A 230 6.46 -6.23 12.87
N GLU A 231 5.53 -5.28 13.01
CA GLU A 231 5.29 -4.52 14.24
C GLU A 231 3.90 -3.89 14.21
N MET A 232 3.24 -3.84 15.37
CA MET A 232 2.05 -3.02 15.60
C MET A 232 1.98 -2.61 17.07
N THR A 233 1.86 -1.32 17.34
CA THR A 233 1.88 -0.72 18.69
C THR A 233 1.00 0.52 18.74
N CYS A 234 0.54 0.89 19.94
CA CYS A 234 -0.10 2.17 20.25
C CYS A 234 0.87 3.00 21.08
N GLY A 235 1.14 4.24 20.65
CA GLY A 235 1.93 5.20 21.42
C GLY A 235 1.18 5.76 22.62
N GLU A 236 1.90 6.49 23.46
CA GLU A 236 1.34 7.23 24.59
C GLU A 236 0.29 8.26 24.14
N PRO A 237 -0.75 8.51 24.96
CA PRO A 237 -1.79 9.46 24.63
C PRO A 237 -1.30 10.92 24.69
N PHE A 238 -1.95 11.80 23.93
CA PHE A 238 -1.70 13.23 23.90
C PHE A 238 -3.01 14.00 23.68
N VAL A 239 -3.07 15.25 24.16
CA VAL A 239 -4.29 16.07 24.05
C VAL A 239 -4.19 17.04 22.86
N ARG A 240 -5.20 17.04 21.98
CA ARG A 240 -5.39 18.03 20.90
C ARG A 240 -6.87 18.41 20.82
N GLY A 241 -7.17 19.71 20.70
CA GLY A 241 -8.55 20.18 20.63
C GLY A 241 -9.41 19.87 21.86
N GLY A 242 -8.80 19.72 23.04
CA GLY A 242 -9.47 19.39 24.31
C GLY A 242 -9.71 17.89 24.56
N ALA A 243 -9.81 17.10 23.50
CA ALA A 243 -9.90 15.65 23.57
C ALA A 243 -8.51 14.98 23.60
N GLU A 244 -8.46 13.77 24.14
CA GLU A 244 -7.26 12.94 24.15
C GLU A 244 -7.26 11.97 22.95
N PHE A 245 -6.11 11.87 22.29
CA PHE A 245 -5.85 11.02 21.14
C PHE A 245 -4.64 10.11 21.42
N ALA A 246 -4.58 8.99 20.71
CA ALA A 246 -3.37 8.17 20.61
C ALA A 246 -3.08 7.86 19.13
N GLU A 247 -1.84 7.45 18.83
CA GLU A 247 -1.43 7.03 17.49
C GLU A 247 -1.00 5.56 17.48
N ILE A 248 -1.69 4.74 16.67
CA ILE A 248 -1.35 3.33 16.47
C ILE A 248 -0.42 3.23 15.25
N THR A 249 0.80 2.77 15.43
CA THR A 249 1.72 2.49 14.32
C THR A 249 1.64 1.01 13.90
N VAL A 250 1.62 0.72 12.61
CA VAL A 250 1.71 -0.64 12.05
C VAL A 250 2.68 -0.71 10.88
N ARG A 251 3.64 -1.64 10.92
CA ARG A 251 4.58 -1.94 9.83
C ARG A 251 4.37 -3.36 9.32
N GLY A 252 4.16 -3.50 8.02
CA GLY A 252 3.96 -4.81 7.38
C GLY A 252 4.44 -4.82 5.92
N GLN A 253 4.71 -6.00 5.37
CA GLN A 253 5.22 -6.14 4.00
C GLN A 253 4.19 -5.65 2.97
N SER A 254 2.95 -6.10 3.13
CA SER A 254 1.81 -5.68 2.31
C SER A 254 0.52 -5.80 3.12
N PHE A 255 -0.49 -5.05 2.70
CA PHE A 255 -1.81 -5.03 3.33
C PHE A 255 -2.90 -5.29 2.28
N MET A 256 -3.95 -6.00 2.67
CA MET A 256 -5.16 -6.17 1.88
C MET A 256 -6.12 -4.99 2.09
N MET A 257 -7.12 -4.87 1.20
CA MET A 257 -8.20 -3.90 1.36
C MET A 257 -8.84 -4.05 2.75
N HIS A 258 -9.06 -2.93 3.43
CA HIS A 258 -9.60 -2.86 4.80
C HIS A 258 -8.75 -3.49 5.94
N GLN A 259 -7.59 -4.13 5.65
CA GLN A 259 -6.89 -4.96 6.64
C GLN A 259 -6.55 -4.24 7.95
N ILE A 260 -5.85 -3.10 7.87
CA ILE A 260 -5.44 -2.33 9.06
C ILE A 260 -6.67 -1.87 9.85
N ARG A 261 -7.71 -1.38 9.16
CA ARG A 261 -8.95 -0.89 9.77
C ARG A 261 -9.74 -1.99 10.48
N LYS A 262 -9.69 -3.23 9.97
CA LYS A 262 -10.25 -4.40 10.63
C LYS A 262 -9.38 -4.89 11.80
N MET A 263 -8.06 -4.83 11.69
CA MET A 263 -7.15 -5.16 12.80
C MET A 263 -7.37 -4.24 14.00
N ILE A 264 -7.52 -2.94 13.75
CA ILE A 264 -7.84 -1.92 14.76
C ILE A 264 -9.25 -2.12 15.31
N GLY A 265 -10.24 -2.32 14.44
CA GLY A 265 -11.64 -2.51 14.86
C GLY A 265 -11.86 -3.72 15.77
N LEU A 266 -11.15 -4.84 15.54
CA LEU A 266 -11.21 -6.00 16.42
C LEU A 266 -10.63 -5.72 17.82
N VAL A 267 -9.47 -5.05 17.88
CA VAL A 267 -8.84 -4.71 19.17
C VAL A 267 -9.71 -3.73 19.95
N ILE A 268 -10.31 -2.74 19.29
CA ILE A 268 -11.30 -1.86 19.92
C ILE A 268 -12.47 -2.68 20.50
N ALA A 269 -13.09 -3.57 19.72
CA ALA A 269 -14.22 -4.37 20.21
C ALA A 269 -13.86 -5.24 21.44
N VAL A 270 -12.66 -5.84 21.46
CA VAL A 270 -12.16 -6.63 22.60
C VAL A 270 -11.85 -5.78 23.82
N VAL A 271 -11.22 -4.61 23.63
CA VAL A 271 -10.86 -3.71 24.74
C VAL A 271 -12.11 -3.10 25.39
N LYS A 272 -13.09 -2.65 24.59
CA LYS A 272 -14.38 -2.14 25.09
C LYS A 272 -15.26 -3.21 25.75
N GLY A 273 -14.99 -4.51 25.53
CA GLY A 273 -15.74 -5.62 26.14
C GLY A 273 -16.98 -6.09 25.36
N TYR A 274 -16.94 -6.00 24.03
CA TYR A 274 -17.91 -6.63 23.11
C TYR A 274 -17.55 -8.08 22.76
N SER A 275 -16.29 -8.48 22.95
CA SER A 275 -15.80 -9.85 22.77
C SER A 275 -14.63 -10.11 23.73
N GLY A 276 -14.38 -11.37 24.07
CA GLY A 276 -13.17 -11.76 24.79
C GLY A 276 -11.93 -11.82 23.89
N ASP A 277 -10.75 -11.91 24.52
CA ASP A 277 -9.45 -11.95 23.84
C ASP A 277 -9.28 -13.17 22.91
N GLU A 278 -10.04 -14.25 23.11
CA GLU A 278 -10.01 -15.49 22.32
C GLU A 278 -10.45 -15.29 20.85
N VAL A 279 -11.32 -14.31 20.56
CA VAL A 279 -11.76 -14.01 19.19
C VAL A 279 -10.59 -13.67 18.27
N LEU A 280 -9.52 -13.09 18.81
CA LEU A 280 -8.32 -12.75 18.05
C LEU A 280 -7.63 -14.02 17.54
N LYS A 281 -7.53 -15.06 18.37
CA LYS A 281 -6.98 -16.37 17.96
C LYS A 281 -7.91 -17.07 16.98
N ARG A 282 -9.22 -17.09 17.25
CA ARG A 282 -10.25 -17.66 16.36
C ARG A 282 -10.22 -17.03 14.97
N SER A 283 -9.98 -15.72 14.87
CA SER A 283 -9.95 -14.97 13.61
C SER A 283 -8.87 -15.42 12.61
N TRP A 284 -7.86 -16.19 13.06
CA TRP A 284 -6.82 -16.82 12.23
C TRP A 284 -7.18 -18.21 11.71
N GLY A 285 -8.14 -18.89 12.35
CA GLY A 285 -8.65 -20.21 11.98
C GLY A 285 -9.54 -20.15 10.75
N GLU A 286 -10.18 -21.28 10.38
CA GLU A 286 -11.03 -21.32 9.19
C GLU A 286 -12.42 -20.72 9.40
N GLU A 287 -12.84 -20.54 10.66
CA GLU A 287 -14.07 -19.84 11.04
C GLU A 287 -14.14 -18.45 10.41
N LYS A 288 -15.37 -18.04 10.08
CA LYS A 288 -15.62 -16.62 9.83
C LYS A 288 -15.72 -15.88 11.16
N VAL A 289 -15.29 -14.62 11.14
CA VAL A 289 -15.48 -13.67 12.23
C VAL A 289 -15.91 -12.37 11.57
N ASP A 290 -17.03 -11.80 12.02
CA ASP A 290 -17.48 -10.50 11.54
C ASP A 290 -16.67 -9.38 12.17
N VAL A 291 -15.45 -9.20 11.67
CA VAL A 291 -14.49 -8.25 12.22
C VAL A 291 -14.93 -6.80 11.93
N PRO A 292 -15.16 -5.95 12.95
CA PRO A 292 -15.53 -4.55 12.77
C PRO A 292 -14.49 -3.79 11.95
N LYS A 293 -14.93 -2.91 11.07
CA LYS A 293 -14.04 -2.08 10.23
C LYS A 293 -14.05 -0.63 10.71
N ALA A 294 -12.99 -0.21 11.41
CA ALA A 294 -12.81 1.16 11.88
C ALA A 294 -12.93 2.21 10.74
N PRO A 295 -13.18 3.50 11.04
CA PRO A 295 -13.20 4.58 10.06
C PRO A 295 -11.96 4.66 9.17
N GLY A 296 -12.06 5.41 8.07
CA GLY A 296 -10.91 5.70 7.20
C GLY A 296 -10.10 6.92 7.66
N LEU A 297 -10.73 7.83 8.40
CA LEU A 297 -10.25 9.17 8.73
C LEU A 297 -8.88 9.17 9.43
N GLY A 298 -8.73 8.37 10.49
CA GLY A 298 -7.50 8.32 11.28
C GLY A 298 -6.31 7.68 10.56
N LEU A 299 -6.51 6.97 9.46
CA LEU A 299 -5.47 6.18 8.79
C LEU A 299 -4.59 7.05 7.90
N VAL A 300 -3.27 7.02 8.12
CA VAL A 300 -2.27 7.72 7.31
C VAL A 300 -1.20 6.73 6.83
N LEU A 301 -0.87 6.76 5.54
CA LEU A 301 0.35 6.11 5.03
C LEU A 301 1.58 6.96 5.38
N GLU A 302 2.38 6.51 6.35
CA GLU A 302 3.56 7.22 6.83
C GLU A 302 4.76 7.03 5.90
N LYS A 303 5.21 5.79 5.71
CA LYS A 303 6.42 5.47 4.93
C LYS A 303 6.25 4.25 4.04
N VAL A 304 6.77 4.36 2.82
CA VAL A 304 6.98 3.28 1.87
C VAL A 304 8.46 2.89 1.93
N HIS A 305 8.75 1.61 2.16
CA HIS A 305 10.11 1.09 2.36
C HIS A 305 10.64 0.42 1.09
N PHE A 306 11.93 0.65 0.79
CA PHE A 306 12.63 0.20 -0.42
C PHE A 306 13.96 -0.49 -0.11
N ASP A 307 14.09 -1.06 1.09
CA ASP A 307 15.29 -1.68 1.66
C ASP A 307 16.05 -2.58 0.67
N ARG A 308 15.35 -3.42 -0.11
CA ARG A 308 15.98 -4.31 -1.10
C ARG A 308 16.43 -3.60 -2.37
N TYR A 309 15.72 -2.55 -2.81
CA TYR A 309 16.17 -1.70 -3.90
C TYR A 309 17.43 -0.92 -3.47
N ASN A 310 17.41 -0.31 -2.28
CA ASN A 310 18.54 0.44 -1.73
C ASN A 310 19.76 -0.46 -1.55
N LYS A 311 19.60 -1.69 -1.03
CA LYS A 311 20.69 -2.69 -0.96
C LYS A 311 21.26 -3.10 -2.33
N ARG A 312 20.45 -3.08 -3.39
CA ARG A 312 20.86 -3.53 -4.73
C ARG A 312 21.52 -2.43 -5.57
N PHE A 313 21.04 -1.19 -5.46
CA PHE A 313 21.40 -0.08 -6.34
C PHE A 313 22.06 1.09 -5.62
N GLY A 314 21.85 1.25 -4.31
CA GLY A 314 22.32 2.43 -3.55
C GLY A 314 23.83 2.54 -3.35
N GLY A 315 24.59 1.51 -3.74
CA GLY A 315 26.06 1.48 -3.66
C GLY A 315 26.78 1.40 -5.00
N ASP A 316 26.06 1.51 -6.14
CA ASP A 316 26.66 1.35 -7.47
C ASP A 316 27.21 2.64 -8.10
N GLY A 317 27.08 3.77 -7.41
CA GLY A 317 27.56 5.09 -7.85
C GLY A 317 26.78 5.71 -9.02
N LEU A 318 25.75 5.03 -9.53
CA LEU A 318 24.93 5.46 -10.66
C LEU A 318 23.47 5.73 -10.27
N HIS A 319 22.95 5.02 -9.26
CA HIS A 319 21.56 5.13 -8.82
C HIS A 319 21.42 5.72 -7.42
N GLU A 320 20.45 6.62 -7.27
CA GLU A 320 20.08 7.21 -5.99
C GLU A 320 19.31 6.21 -5.11
N CYS A 321 19.61 6.18 -3.81
CA CYS A 321 18.77 5.54 -2.80
C CYS A 321 17.38 6.20 -2.73
N LEU A 322 16.35 5.37 -2.64
CA LEU A 322 14.96 5.78 -2.39
C LEU A 322 14.68 5.92 -0.88
N GLU A 323 15.56 6.65 -0.20
CA GLU A 323 15.29 7.26 1.10
C GLU A 323 14.93 8.75 0.92
N TRP A 324 14.19 9.32 1.86
CA TRP A 324 13.66 10.69 1.79
C TRP A 324 14.05 11.50 3.03
N THR A 325 15.32 11.41 3.42
CA THR A 325 15.87 12.05 4.63
C THR A 325 15.93 13.57 4.52
N GLU A 326 16.14 14.10 3.31
CA GLU A 326 16.11 15.55 3.05
C GLU A 326 14.68 16.11 3.13
N GLU A 327 13.68 15.30 2.76
CA GLU A 327 12.27 15.68 2.84
C GLU A 327 11.62 15.45 4.21
N GLU A 328 12.30 14.85 5.20
CA GLU A 328 11.69 14.46 6.49
C GLU A 328 11.02 15.63 7.22
N GLN A 329 11.65 16.80 7.25
CA GLN A 329 11.06 18.01 7.84
C GLN A 329 9.84 18.51 7.07
N ALA A 330 9.83 18.37 5.73
CA ALA A 330 8.68 18.74 4.91
C ALA A 330 7.51 17.74 5.04
N ILE A 331 7.81 16.46 5.27
CA ILE A 331 6.81 15.43 5.62
C ILE A 331 6.15 15.77 6.97
N LEU A 332 6.96 16.09 7.99
CA LEU A 332 6.46 16.46 9.32
C LEU A 332 5.62 17.75 9.29
N ALA A 333 6.10 18.80 8.63
CA ALA A 333 5.34 20.05 8.44
C ALA A 333 3.99 19.78 7.75
N PHE A 334 3.99 19.03 6.65
CA PHE A 334 2.74 18.68 5.95
C PHE A 334 1.76 17.89 6.84
N LYS A 335 2.26 16.98 7.69
CA LYS A 335 1.41 16.24 8.64
C LYS A 335 0.73 17.19 9.63
N GLU A 336 1.50 18.09 10.25
CA GLU A 336 1.01 19.04 11.25
C GLU A 336 0.12 20.14 10.66
N GLU A 337 0.35 20.56 9.41
CA GLU A 337 -0.42 21.62 8.76
C GLU A 337 -1.70 21.13 8.06
N HIS A 338 -1.72 19.88 7.55
CA HIS A 338 -2.78 19.43 6.63
C HIS A 338 -3.42 18.08 6.97
N ILE A 339 -2.73 17.17 7.66
CA ILE A 339 -3.28 15.83 7.97
C ILE A 339 -3.88 15.80 9.37
N TYR A 340 -3.10 16.09 10.40
CA TYR A 340 -3.53 16.00 11.78
C TYR A 340 -4.64 16.99 12.16
N PRO A 341 -4.63 18.28 11.74
CA PRO A 341 -5.77 19.18 11.99
C PRO A 341 -7.06 18.65 11.37
N SER A 342 -6.99 18.16 10.12
CA SER A 342 -8.14 17.59 9.42
C SER A 342 -8.73 16.37 10.13
N ILE A 343 -7.90 15.53 10.78
CA ILE A 343 -8.37 14.40 11.58
C ILE A 343 -9.02 14.90 12.89
N VAL A 344 -8.31 15.74 13.65
CA VAL A 344 -8.77 16.24 14.96
C VAL A 344 -10.06 17.05 14.83
N GLU A 345 -10.13 17.99 13.89
CA GLU A 345 -11.34 18.79 13.64
C GLU A 345 -12.54 17.92 13.26
N THR A 346 -12.33 16.93 12.37
CA THR A 346 -13.40 16.03 11.94
C THR A 346 -13.88 15.13 13.07
N GLU A 347 -12.99 14.63 13.93
CA GLU A 347 -13.40 13.87 15.12
C GLU A 347 -14.14 14.75 16.16
N CYS A 348 -13.67 15.98 16.41
CA CYS A 348 -14.29 16.89 17.36
C CYS A 348 -15.63 17.51 16.88
N GLN A 349 -15.81 17.71 15.58
CA GLN A 349 -17.01 18.34 15.00
C GLN A 349 -18.04 17.33 14.46
N GLU A 350 -17.57 16.27 13.79
CA GLU A 350 -18.44 15.30 13.10
C GLU A 350 -18.59 13.97 13.90
N GLY A 351 -17.81 13.77 14.96
CA GLY A 351 -17.94 12.61 15.85
C GLY A 351 -17.72 11.26 15.15
N SER A 352 -16.79 11.18 14.20
CA SER A 352 -16.58 10.04 13.30
C SER A 352 -16.37 8.71 14.04
N MET A 353 -15.46 8.67 15.03
CA MET A 353 -15.17 7.50 15.84
C MET A 353 -16.34 7.15 16.76
N ALA A 354 -16.99 8.14 17.38
CA ALA A 354 -18.14 7.92 18.25
C ALA A 354 -19.33 7.31 17.49
N SER A 355 -19.65 7.87 16.33
CA SER A 355 -20.70 7.38 15.43
C SER A 355 -20.43 5.95 14.95
N TRP A 356 -19.17 5.61 14.67
CA TRP A 356 -18.79 4.24 14.33
C TRP A 356 -18.87 3.29 15.55
N MET A 357 -18.42 3.71 16.73
CA MET A 357 -18.50 2.88 17.95
C MET A 357 -19.94 2.48 18.30
N ALA A 358 -20.91 3.35 18.04
CA ALA A 358 -22.34 3.05 18.21
C ALA A 358 -22.84 1.87 17.33
N THR A 359 -22.09 1.47 16.30
CA THR A 359 -22.39 0.30 15.46
C THR A 359 -21.79 -1.01 15.97
N LEU A 360 -20.89 -0.98 16.96
CA LEU A 360 -20.26 -2.18 17.52
C LEU A 360 -21.24 -3.25 18.06
N PRO A 361 -22.39 -2.90 18.68
CA PRO A 361 -23.38 -3.89 19.12
C PRO A 361 -24.01 -4.74 18.01
N ILE A 362 -23.87 -4.36 16.73
CA ILE A 362 -24.44 -5.09 15.59
C ILE A 362 -23.58 -6.32 15.23
N HIS A 363 -22.30 -6.33 15.62
CA HIS A 363 -21.37 -7.41 15.28
C HIS A 363 -21.53 -8.63 16.19
N ASP A 364 -21.85 -9.78 15.59
CA ASP A 364 -22.01 -11.04 16.30
C ASP A 364 -20.70 -11.86 16.33
N PHE A 365 -20.01 -11.79 17.46
CA PHE A 365 -18.78 -12.53 17.72
C PHE A 365 -19.00 -14.00 18.13
N GLU A 366 -20.24 -14.38 18.49
CA GLU A 366 -20.59 -15.68 19.08
C GLU A 366 -21.30 -16.65 18.12
N ALA A 367 -22.26 -16.20 17.29
CA ALA A 367 -23.01 -17.11 16.41
C ALA A 367 -22.09 -17.88 15.45
N THR A 368 -21.00 -17.25 15.02
CA THR A 368 -20.00 -17.91 14.17
C THR A 368 -19.13 -18.93 14.91
N ALA A 369 -19.09 -18.91 16.25
CA ALA A 369 -18.48 -19.96 17.08
C ALA A 369 -19.42 -21.18 17.23
N LYS A 370 -20.70 -20.92 17.50
CA LYS A 370 -21.72 -21.96 17.73
C LYS A 370 -21.93 -22.85 16.50
N GLY A 371 -21.97 -22.24 15.31
CA GLY A 371 -22.06 -22.98 14.03
C GLY A 371 -20.82 -23.82 13.65
N ALA A 372 -19.71 -23.71 14.40
CA ALA A 372 -18.57 -24.63 14.27
C ALA A 372 -18.72 -25.83 15.24
N GLN A 373 -19.14 -25.59 16.48
CA GLN A 373 -19.36 -26.65 17.48
C GLN A 373 -20.48 -27.62 17.10
N ASP A 374 -21.55 -27.13 16.48
CA ASP A 374 -22.65 -27.98 15.96
C ASP A 374 -22.23 -28.82 14.74
N LYS A 375 -21.12 -28.49 14.07
CA LYS A 375 -20.56 -29.33 12.99
C LYS A 375 -19.63 -30.41 13.49
N ASP A 376 -18.79 -30.11 14.49
CA ASP A 376 -17.94 -31.10 15.16
C ASP A 376 -18.80 -32.19 15.83
N ARG A 377 -19.87 -31.79 16.52
CA ARG A 377 -20.83 -32.71 17.15
C ARG A 377 -21.67 -33.52 16.15
N GLY A 378 -21.66 -33.16 14.87
CA GLY A 378 -22.40 -33.85 13.81
C GLY A 378 -21.59 -34.93 13.07
N GLN A 379 -20.36 -35.24 13.49
CA GLN A 379 -19.51 -36.25 12.84
C GLN A 379 -19.17 -37.47 13.71
N ASP A 380 -19.56 -37.49 15.00
CA ASP A 380 -19.26 -38.61 15.92
C ASP A 380 -20.37 -39.70 15.99
N ASP A 381 -21.51 -39.50 15.32
CA ASP A 381 -22.73 -40.34 15.47
C ASP A 381 -23.02 -41.30 14.28
N ASP A 382 -22.07 -41.55 13.36
CA ASP A 382 -22.29 -42.44 12.19
C ASP A 382 -21.10 -43.39 11.85
N GLU A 383 -20.52 -44.05 12.86
CA GLU A 383 -19.74 -45.29 12.69
C GLU A 383 -20.16 -46.33 13.75
N GLY A 384 -21.13 -47.20 13.45
CA GLY A 384 -21.73 -48.02 14.52
C GLY A 384 -22.60 -49.24 14.22
N ASN A 385 -22.65 -49.83 13.01
CA ASN A 385 -22.94 -51.27 12.86
C ASN A 385 -22.77 -51.81 11.43
N GLY A 386 -21.94 -52.84 11.25
CA GLY A 386 -21.73 -53.47 9.94
C GLY A 386 -20.73 -54.63 9.93
N SER A 387 -21.11 -55.76 10.56
CA SER A 387 -20.50 -57.11 10.51
C SER A 387 -20.91 -57.87 11.79
N ASP A 388 -21.04 -59.20 11.83
CA ASP A 388 -21.26 -60.22 10.79
C ASP A 388 -21.88 -61.44 11.50
N SER A 389 -22.75 -62.22 10.84
CA SER A 389 -23.17 -63.53 11.37
C SER A 389 -23.67 -64.47 10.28
N ALA A 390 -22.75 -65.19 9.67
CA ALA A 390 -23.08 -66.42 8.97
C ALA A 390 -23.26 -67.56 9.98
N LEU A 391 -24.44 -68.18 10.00
CA LEU A 391 -24.69 -69.63 10.12
C LEU A 391 -26.17 -69.94 9.86
#